data_AF-A0A8L7YI98-F1
#
_entry.id   AF-A0A8L7YI98-F1
#
_cell.length_a   1.000
_cell.length_b   1.000
_cell.length_c   1.000
_cell.angle_alpha   90.00
_cell.angle_beta   90.00
_cell.angle_gamma   90.00
#
_symmetry.space_group_name_H-M   'P 1'
#
loop_
_entity.id
_entity.type
_entity.pdbx_description
1 polymer ?
#
loop_
_entity_poly.entity_id
_entity_poly.type
_entity_poly.pdbx_seq_one_letter_code
_entity_poly.pdbx_strand_id
1 'polypeptide(L)'
;MQLSGCTLQILQILQLFAITKMSISETVRIHGLLACGGIPVLGARLKLYDATGLKDDGTLANHWDEFLFQMKNIDASKLYITIDHHCDGGIFHKQCMRKDKLIFEQITTKPLIYHIGMIELQNITLLHPKVFYHIESHNGCKCYKQNLFQSNSISCINFIKMNQK
;
A
#
# COMPACT_ATOMS: atom_id res chain seq x y z
N MET A 1 -34.23 -57.07 -0.45
CA MET A 1 -32.87 -56.52 -0.20
C MET A 1 -32.94 -55.01 -0.43
N GLN A 2 -33.32 -54.22 0.58
CA GLN A 2 -33.37 -52.76 0.53
C GLN A 2 -32.30 -52.21 1.49
N LEU A 3 -31.09 -52.00 0.97
CA LEU A 3 -29.98 -51.36 1.68
C LEU A 3 -29.68 -49.96 1.10
N SER A 4 -30.68 -49.27 0.54
CA SER A 4 -30.49 -47.95 -0.09
C SER A 4 -30.81 -46.75 0.82
N GLY A 5 -31.44 -46.98 1.99
CA GLY A 5 -31.85 -45.88 2.88
C GLY A 5 -30.72 -45.30 3.72
N CYS A 6 -29.76 -46.13 4.14
CA CYS A 6 -28.70 -45.71 5.06
C CYS A 6 -27.56 -44.95 4.37
N THR A 7 -27.27 -45.24 3.10
CA THR A 7 -26.19 -44.56 2.36
C THR A 7 -26.55 -43.14 1.96
N LEU A 8 -27.85 -42.82 1.77
CA LEU A 8 -28.28 -41.47 1.40
C LEU A 8 -28.13 -40.46 2.55
N GLN A 9 -28.31 -40.89 3.81
CA GLN A 9 -28.17 -40.00 4.97
C GLN A 9 -26.72 -39.64 5.28
N ILE A 10 -25.78 -40.56 5.03
CA ILE A 10 -24.35 -40.30 5.27
C ILE A 10 -23.81 -39.23 4.30
N LEU A 11 -24.30 -39.19 3.06
CA LEU A 11 -23.90 -38.19 2.07
C LEU A 11 -24.40 -36.77 2.42
N GLN A 12 -25.58 -36.65 3.05
CA GLN A 12 -26.12 -35.36 3.47
C GLN A 12 -25.37 -34.78 4.67
N ILE A 13 -24.88 -35.61 5.59
CA ILE A 13 -24.09 -35.14 6.75
C ILE A 13 -22.71 -34.66 6.30
N LEU A 14 -22.11 -35.27 5.27
CA LEU A 14 -20.81 -34.82 4.74
C LEU A 14 -20.87 -33.42 4.08
N GLN A 15 -22.03 -33.00 3.58
CA GLN A 15 -22.20 -31.67 2.96
C GLN A 15 -22.37 -30.54 3.97
N LEU A 16 -22.67 -30.82 5.24
CA LEU A 16 -22.75 -29.77 6.27
C LEU A 16 -21.37 -29.26 6.72
N PHE A 17 -20.30 -30.01 6.44
CA PHE A 17 -18.93 -29.50 6.57
C PHE A 17 -18.48 -28.82 5.28
N ALA A 18 -19.37 -28.07 4.63
CA ALA A 18 -18.98 -27.03 3.69
C ALA A 18 -18.13 -26.04 4.47
N ILE A 19 -16.83 -26.29 4.39
CA ILE A 19 -15.73 -25.58 5.03
C ILE A 19 -15.99 -24.10 4.84
N THR A 20 -16.54 -23.44 5.87
CA THR A 20 -16.40 -22.01 5.99
C THR A 20 -14.91 -21.80 6.19
N LYS A 21 -14.18 -21.65 5.08
CA LYS A 21 -12.84 -21.06 5.07
C LYS A 21 -13.03 -19.60 5.48
N MET A 22 -13.41 -19.39 6.72
CA MET A 22 -13.42 -18.12 7.38
C MET A 22 -11.97 -17.87 7.82
N SER A 23 -11.05 -17.84 6.85
CA SER A 23 -9.67 -17.40 7.05
C SER A 23 -9.66 -15.88 7.08
N ILE A 24 -10.39 -15.30 8.03
CA ILE A 24 -10.39 -13.86 8.29
C ILE A 24 -10.29 -13.69 9.80
N SER A 25 -9.05 -13.53 10.29
CA SER A 25 -8.75 -12.55 11.34
C SER A 25 -7.24 -12.38 11.45
N GLU A 26 -6.61 -11.84 10.42
CA GLU A 26 -5.22 -11.40 10.56
C GLU A 26 -5.22 -9.98 11.14
N THR A 27 -4.36 -9.75 12.13
CA THR A 27 -4.08 -8.41 12.64
C THR A 27 -2.90 -7.87 11.86
N VAL A 28 -3.08 -6.76 11.16
CA VAL A 28 -2.01 -6.07 10.42
C VAL A 28 -1.63 -4.81 11.17
N ARG A 29 -0.33 -4.59 11.29
CA ARG A 29 0.27 -3.31 11.67
C ARG A 29 1.26 -2.89 10.60
N ILE A 30 1.05 -1.71 10.02
CA ILE A 30 1.97 -1.13 9.04
C ILE A 30 2.40 0.24 9.55
N HIS A 31 3.70 0.47 9.55
CA HIS A 31 4.31 1.69 10.09
C HIS A 31 5.44 2.17 9.19
N GLY A 32 5.50 3.49 8.99
CA GLY A 32 6.58 4.13 8.23
C GLY A 32 6.53 5.66 8.31
N LEU A 33 7.50 6.29 7.66
CA LEU A 33 7.66 7.73 7.54
C LEU A 33 7.70 8.11 6.05
N LEU A 34 7.14 9.26 5.68
CA LEU A 34 7.21 9.79 4.32
C LEU A 34 8.15 11.01 4.25
N ALA A 35 9.05 11.02 3.27
CA ALA A 35 9.94 12.13 2.97
C ALA A 35 9.88 12.53 1.49
N CYS A 36 10.18 13.78 1.19
CA CYS A 36 10.36 14.31 -0.16
C CYS A 36 11.63 15.17 -0.18
N GLY A 37 12.68 14.68 -0.82
CA GLY A 37 13.98 15.36 -0.82
C GLY A 37 14.58 15.47 0.58
N GLY A 38 14.34 14.48 1.45
CA GLY A 38 14.79 14.47 2.84
C GLY A 38 13.94 15.28 3.82
N ILE A 39 12.86 15.93 3.37
CA ILE A 39 11.95 16.71 4.22
C ILE A 39 10.67 15.90 4.46
N PRO A 40 10.16 15.81 5.72
CA PRO A 40 8.84 15.20 5.98
C PRO A 40 7.72 15.79 5.11
N VAL A 41 6.86 14.92 4.58
CA VAL A 41 5.83 15.29 3.59
C VAL A 41 4.50 15.63 4.23
N LEU A 42 4.28 16.92 4.48
CA LEU A 42 3.00 17.39 4.98
C LEU A 42 1.88 17.20 3.94
N GLY A 43 0.80 16.54 4.36
CA GLY A 43 -0.44 16.45 3.59
C GLY A 43 -0.48 15.34 2.54
N ALA A 44 0.42 14.35 2.60
CA ALA A 44 0.23 13.11 1.85
C ALA A 44 -1.03 12.38 2.36
N ARG A 45 -1.85 11.87 1.44
CA ARG A 45 -3.05 11.10 1.76
C ARG A 45 -2.79 9.63 1.52
N LEU A 46 -2.84 8.84 2.58
CA LEU A 46 -2.69 7.39 2.50
C LEU A 46 -4.05 6.71 2.50
N LYS A 47 -4.17 5.55 1.87
CA LYS A 47 -5.36 4.69 1.97
C LYS A 47 -4.94 3.24 2.02
N LEU A 48 -5.49 2.49 2.96
CA LEU A 48 -5.24 1.06 3.10
C LEU A 48 -6.36 0.26 2.45
N TYR A 49 -5.98 -0.72 1.65
CA TYR A 49 -6.88 -1.64 0.96
C TYR A 49 -6.53 -3.08 1.26
N ASP A 50 -7.56 -3.93 1.29
CA ASP A 50 -7.42 -5.37 1.26
C ASP A 50 -8.14 -5.97 0.04
N ALA A 51 -8.31 -7.30 -0.02
CA ALA A 51 -9.01 -7.97 -1.12
C ALA A 51 -10.48 -7.55 -1.29
N THR A 52 -11.12 -7.06 -0.21
CA THR A 52 -12.53 -6.66 -0.18
C THR A 52 -12.75 -5.16 -0.46
N GLY A 53 -11.67 -4.36 -0.46
CA GLY A 53 -11.74 -2.94 -0.82
C GLY A 53 -11.05 -2.02 0.18
N LEU A 54 -11.52 -0.76 0.24
CA LEU A 54 -10.98 0.27 1.14
C LEU A 54 -11.26 -0.11 2.59
N LYS A 55 -10.22 0.02 3.42
CA LYS A 55 -10.26 -0.31 4.84
C LYS A 55 -10.04 0.87 5.75
N ASP A 56 -9.14 1.77 5.35
CA ASP A 56 -8.85 3.00 6.07
C ASP A 56 -8.46 4.10 5.08
N ASP A 57 -8.89 5.33 5.35
CA ASP A 57 -8.56 6.53 4.58
C ASP A 57 -7.55 7.37 5.39
N GLY A 58 -6.38 6.78 5.61
CA GLY A 58 -5.13 7.44 6.02
C GLY A 58 -5.20 8.32 7.24
N THR A 59 -4.78 7.78 8.38
CA THR A 59 -4.40 8.60 9.53
C THR A 59 -2.88 8.82 9.52
N LEU A 60 -2.43 10.08 9.44
CA LEU A 60 -1.06 10.43 9.83
C LEU A 60 -1.00 10.42 11.35
N ALA A 61 -0.08 9.63 11.91
CA ALA A 61 0.03 9.37 13.34
C ALA A 61 0.54 10.60 14.11
N ASN A 62 1.34 11.46 13.49
CA ASN A 62 1.91 12.65 14.12
C ASN A 62 2.40 13.72 13.11
N HIS A 63 3.07 14.76 13.63
CA HIS A 63 3.62 15.89 12.88
C HIS A 63 4.88 15.59 12.04
N TRP A 64 5.43 14.39 12.11
CA TRP A 64 6.63 13.97 11.35
C TRP A 64 6.26 13.17 10.09
N ASP A 65 5.00 13.24 9.68
CA ASP A 65 4.44 12.49 8.55
C ASP A 65 4.66 10.97 8.69
N GLU A 66 4.64 10.53 9.95
CA GLU A 66 4.54 9.14 10.33
C GLU A 66 3.14 8.64 10.00
N PHE A 67 3.05 7.48 9.35
CA PHE A 67 1.79 6.79 9.15
C PHE A 67 1.77 5.49 9.93
N LEU A 68 0.61 5.19 10.50
CA LEU A 68 0.35 3.95 11.22
C LEU A 68 -1.02 3.42 10.81
N PHE A 69 -1.03 2.22 10.28
CA PHE A 69 -2.25 1.43 10.15
C PHE A 69 -2.22 0.29 11.15
N GLN A 70 -3.27 0.15 11.94
CA GLN A 70 -3.45 -0.98 12.85
C GLN A 70 -4.87 -1.51 12.71
N MET A 71 -5.02 -2.68 12.11
CA MET A 71 -6.32 -3.24 11.77
C MET A 71 -6.42 -4.70 12.16
N LYS A 72 -7.64 -5.10 12.50
CA LYS A 72 -8.04 -6.49 12.69
C LYS A 72 -9.01 -6.89 11.58
N ASN A 73 -9.19 -8.19 11.37
CA ASN A 73 -10.13 -8.73 10.38
C ASN A 73 -9.83 -8.25 8.95
N ILE A 74 -8.54 -8.23 8.59
CA ILE A 74 -8.09 -7.88 7.25
C ILE A 74 -7.85 -9.14 6.43
N ASP A 75 -8.20 -9.10 5.14
CA ASP A 75 -7.83 -10.14 4.19
C ASP A 75 -6.45 -9.83 3.60
N ALA A 76 -5.40 -10.39 4.20
CA ALA A 76 -4.03 -10.14 3.76
C ALA A 76 -3.67 -10.78 2.41
N SER A 77 -4.57 -11.56 1.79
CA SER A 77 -4.32 -12.15 0.46
C SER A 77 -4.04 -11.08 -0.61
N LYS A 78 -4.55 -9.86 -0.41
CA LYS A 78 -4.26 -8.70 -1.26
C LYS A 78 -4.21 -7.43 -0.43
N LEU A 79 -3.07 -7.14 0.18
CA LEU A 79 -2.87 -5.97 1.03
C LEU A 79 -2.06 -4.90 0.27
N TYR A 80 -2.57 -3.68 0.18
CA TYR A 80 -1.83 -2.57 -0.42
C TYR A 80 -2.22 -1.20 0.15
N ILE A 81 -1.28 -0.26 0.11
CA ILE A 81 -1.50 1.15 0.45
C ILE A 81 -1.37 1.98 -0.83
N THR A 82 -2.24 2.97 -1.00
CA THR A 82 -2.01 4.05 -1.97
C THR A 82 -1.59 5.32 -1.27
N ILE A 83 -0.73 6.12 -1.90
CA ILE A 83 -0.26 7.41 -1.36
C ILE A 83 -0.45 8.47 -2.44
N ASP A 84 -1.34 9.42 -2.20
CA ASP A 84 -1.52 10.61 -3.04
C ASP A 84 -0.72 11.77 -2.44
N HIS A 85 0.14 12.44 -3.22
CA HIS A 85 1.02 13.50 -2.71
C HIS A 85 1.55 14.44 -3.81
N HIS A 86 2.28 15.48 -3.39
CA HIS A 86 2.79 16.56 -4.24
C HIS A 86 4.32 16.58 -4.48
N CYS A 87 5.05 15.58 -3.99
CA CYS A 87 6.49 15.44 -4.25
C CYS A 87 6.83 15.23 -5.75
N ASP A 88 7.66 16.10 -6.30
CA ASP A 88 8.15 16.08 -7.69
C ASP A 88 9.68 16.17 -7.72
N GLY A 89 10.35 15.04 -7.99
CA GLY A 89 11.82 14.99 -7.98
C GLY A 89 12.49 15.47 -6.69
N GLY A 90 11.86 15.22 -5.54
CA GLY A 90 12.36 15.65 -4.23
C GLY A 90 11.95 17.06 -3.81
N ILE A 91 11.07 17.72 -4.58
CA ILE A 91 10.58 19.07 -4.28
C ILE A 91 9.06 19.06 -4.17
N PHE A 92 8.53 19.78 -3.19
CA PHE A 92 7.08 19.97 -3.09
C PHE A 92 6.57 20.86 -4.24
N HIS A 93 5.69 20.30 -5.07
CA HIS A 93 5.14 20.97 -6.25
C HIS A 93 3.61 20.85 -6.27
N LYS A 94 2.91 21.94 -5.94
CA LYS A 94 1.43 21.94 -5.80
C LYS A 94 0.69 21.45 -7.06
N GLN A 95 1.26 21.67 -8.24
CA GLN A 95 0.67 21.24 -9.51
C GLN A 95 0.98 19.78 -9.87
N CYS A 96 1.96 19.15 -9.21
CA CYS A 96 2.18 17.72 -9.32
C CYS A 96 1.22 16.99 -8.38
N MET A 97 0.41 16.09 -8.93
CA MET A 97 -0.34 15.12 -8.15
C MET A 97 0.09 13.72 -8.56
N ARG A 98 0.88 13.10 -7.68
CA ARG A 98 1.42 11.77 -7.86
C ARG A 98 0.70 10.79 -6.96
N LYS A 99 0.36 9.64 -7.53
CA LYS A 99 -0.23 8.52 -6.84
C LYS A 99 0.72 7.32 -6.90
N ASP A 100 1.02 6.83 -5.73
CA ASP A 100 1.93 5.72 -5.51
C ASP A 100 1.20 4.54 -4.89
N LYS A 101 1.82 3.36 -4.97
CA LYS A 101 1.28 2.16 -4.38
C LYS A 101 2.35 1.25 -3.80
N LEU A 102 2.11 0.88 -2.54
CA LEU A 102 2.87 -0.10 -1.78
C LEU A 102 2.07 -1.40 -1.73
N ILE A 103 2.62 -2.48 -2.27
CA ILE A 103 2.01 -3.81 -2.24
C ILE A 103 2.75 -4.65 -1.20
N PHE A 104 2.02 -5.33 -0.33
CA PHE A 104 2.56 -6.16 0.73
C PHE A 104 2.42 -7.63 0.34
N GLU A 105 3.54 -8.34 0.24
CA GLU A 105 3.54 -9.77 -0.04
C GLU A 105 3.65 -10.57 1.25
N GLN A 106 2.52 -11.07 1.76
CA GLN A 106 2.50 -12.23 2.64
C GLN A 106 1.07 -12.72 2.92
N ILE A 107 0.90 -14.04 2.90
CA ILE A 107 -0.33 -14.73 3.30
C ILE A 107 0.06 -15.67 4.45
N THR A 108 -0.03 -15.23 5.71
CA THR A 108 0.25 -16.11 6.84
C THR A 108 -0.74 -15.87 7.96
N THR A 109 -1.21 -16.94 8.60
CA THR A 109 -2.15 -16.92 9.73
C THR A 109 -1.69 -16.19 11.00
N LYS A 110 -0.52 -15.54 10.97
CA LYS A 110 0.06 -14.79 12.09
C LYS A 110 -0.18 -13.30 11.92
N PRO A 111 -0.22 -12.53 13.02
CA PRO A 111 -0.20 -11.07 12.94
C PRO A 111 0.96 -10.59 12.05
N LEU A 112 0.65 -9.73 11.09
CA LEU A 112 1.61 -9.18 10.14
C LEU A 112 2.04 -7.80 10.62
N ILE A 113 3.33 -7.63 10.86
CA ILE A 113 3.91 -6.35 11.28
C ILE A 113 4.92 -5.92 10.23
N TYR A 114 4.66 -4.80 9.58
CA TYR A 114 5.53 -4.17 8.59
C TYR A 114 6.09 -2.86 9.14
N HIS A 115 7.38 -2.85 9.43
CA HIS A 115 8.15 -1.63 9.67
C HIS A 115 8.88 -1.27 8.39
N ILE A 116 8.32 -0.33 7.63
CA ILE A 116 8.83 0.03 6.30
C ILE A 116 10.04 0.97 6.42
N GLY A 117 10.17 1.67 7.54
CA GLY A 117 11.17 2.71 7.72
C GLY A 117 10.74 4.00 7.02
N MET A 118 11.71 4.70 6.43
CA MET A 118 11.45 5.94 5.69
C MET A 118 11.29 5.64 4.20
N ILE A 119 10.19 6.11 3.62
CA ILE A 119 9.97 6.12 2.18
C ILE A 119 10.29 7.51 1.67
N GLU A 120 11.35 7.60 0.88
CA GLU A 120 11.72 8.82 0.17
C GLU A 120 10.94 8.86 -1.16
N LEU A 121 9.86 9.63 -1.19
CA LEU A 121 8.92 9.69 -2.30
C LEU A 121 9.61 10.07 -3.61
N GLN A 122 10.73 10.79 -3.65
CA GLN A 122 11.38 11.05 -4.93
C GLN A 122 11.79 9.78 -5.70
N ASN A 123 11.98 8.65 -5.00
CA ASN A 123 12.50 7.41 -5.54
C ASN A 123 11.60 6.22 -5.17
N ILE A 124 11.42 5.28 -6.08
CA ILE A 124 10.69 4.03 -5.84
C ILE A 124 11.53 2.95 -5.17
N THR A 125 12.82 3.19 -4.94
CA THR A 125 13.72 2.22 -4.32
C THR A 125 13.38 2.04 -2.85
N LEU A 126 12.74 0.93 -2.51
CA LEU A 126 12.42 0.54 -1.14
C LEU A 126 13.22 -0.71 -0.76
N LEU A 127 14.01 -0.63 0.32
CA LEU A 127 14.80 -1.76 0.83
C LEU A 127 13.97 -2.60 1.82
N HIS A 128 12.87 -3.18 1.34
CA HIS A 128 12.05 -4.07 2.16
C HIS A 128 11.73 -5.38 1.40
N PRO A 129 12.02 -6.56 1.96
CA PRO A 129 11.96 -7.83 1.23
C PRO A 129 10.56 -8.29 0.82
N LYS A 130 9.52 -7.67 1.40
CA LYS A 130 8.10 -8.05 1.20
C LYS A 130 7.19 -6.87 0.84
N VAL A 131 7.78 -5.71 0.51
CA VAL A 131 7.00 -4.53 0.15
C VAL A 131 7.52 -4.00 -1.17
N PHE A 132 6.61 -3.91 -2.14
CA PHE A 132 6.91 -3.49 -3.50
C PHE A 132 6.30 -2.11 -3.71
N TYR A 133 7.09 -1.21 -4.28
CA TYR A 133 6.71 0.18 -4.49
C TYR A 133 6.74 0.50 -5.98
N HIS A 134 5.63 1.02 -6.50
CA HIS A 134 5.55 1.58 -7.84
C HIS A 134 4.71 2.87 -7.87
N ILE A 135 4.92 3.68 -8.90
CA ILE A 135 4.11 4.87 -9.21
C ILE A 135 2.94 4.44 -10.09
N GLU A 136 1.71 4.70 -9.65
CA GLU A 136 0.50 4.46 -10.45
C GLU A 136 0.26 5.62 -11.44
N SER A 137 0.45 6.87 -11.03
CA SER A 137 0.28 8.05 -11.90
C SER A 137 1.03 9.30 -11.41
N HIS A 138 1.25 10.28 -12.28
CA HIS A 138 2.02 11.51 -11.99
C HIS A 138 1.52 12.76 -12.75
N ASN A 139 0.30 13.20 -12.49
CA ASN A 139 -0.31 14.31 -13.22
C ASN A 139 0.35 15.66 -12.88
N GLY A 140 0.76 16.43 -13.89
CA GLY A 140 1.35 17.76 -13.70
C GLY A 140 2.81 17.77 -13.19
N CYS A 141 3.39 16.60 -12.92
CA CYS A 141 4.76 16.47 -12.44
C CYS A 141 5.78 16.68 -13.58
N LYS A 142 6.94 17.26 -13.24
CA LYS A 142 8.01 17.66 -14.17
C LYS A 142 9.14 16.64 -14.27
N CYS A 143 9.27 15.78 -13.25
CA CYS A 143 10.37 14.83 -13.14
C CYS A 143 10.02 13.37 -13.47
N TYR A 144 8.81 13.11 -13.98
CA TYR A 144 8.37 11.76 -14.31
C TYR A 144 7.86 11.66 -15.74
N LYS A 145 8.16 10.53 -16.38
CA LYS A 145 7.64 10.16 -17.69
C LYS A 145 7.34 8.67 -17.67
N GLN A 146 6.14 8.28 -18.13
CA GLN A 146 5.70 6.88 -18.14
C GLN A 146 5.85 6.22 -16.75
N ASN A 147 5.50 6.92 -15.68
CA ASN A 147 5.61 6.47 -14.28
C ASN A 147 7.03 6.12 -13.81
N LEU A 148 8.06 6.61 -14.52
CA LEU A 148 9.45 6.46 -14.14
C LEU A 148 10.05 7.83 -13.80
N PHE A 149 10.89 7.88 -12.76
CA PHE A 149 11.66 9.07 -12.42
C PHE A 149 12.72 9.35 -13.49
N GLN A 150 12.77 10.58 -13.99
CA GLN A 150 13.62 11.04 -15.08
C GLN A 150 14.45 12.25 -14.64
N SER A 151 15.38 12.03 -13.70
CA SER A 151 16.24 13.07 -13.12
C SER A 151 17.12 13.80 -14.14
N ASN A 152 17.47 13.15 -15.24
CA ASN A 152 18.31 13.70 -16.31
C ASN A 152 17.51 14.44 -17.39
N SER A 153 16.18 14.47 -17.32
CA SER A 153 15.38 15.21 -18.30
C SER A 153 15.57 16.71 -18.12
N ILE A 154 15.64 17.45 -19.23
CA ILE A 154 15.81 18.92 -19.22
C ILE A 154 14.70 19.58 -18.38
N SER A 155 13.46 19.08 -18.50
CA SER A 155 12.31 19.52 -17.69
C SER A 155 12.59 19.39 -16.20
N CYS A 156 13.02 18.20 -15.74
CA CYS A 156 13.30 17.95 -14.33
C CYS A 156 14.47 18.80 -13.82
N ILE A 157 15.58 18.84 -14.57
CA ILE A 157 16.78 19.61 -14.20
C ILE A 157 16.42 21.09 -14.03
N ASN A 158 15.70 21.67 -14.98
CA ASN A 158 15.29 23.07 -14.91
C ASN A 158 14.35 23.32 -13.73
N PHE A 159 13.39 22.41 -13.52
CA PHE A 159 12.47 22.49 -12.39
C PHE A 159 13.21 22.47 -11.05
N ILE A 160 14.14 21.53 -10.85
CA ILE A 160 14.94 21.41 -9.62
C ILE A 160 15.78 22.68 -9.41
N LYS A 161 16.50 23.15 -10.44
CA LYS A 161 17.33 24.36 -10.36
C LYS A 161 16.54 25.63 -10.00
N MET A 162 15.28 25.72 -10.41
CA MET A 162 14.43 26.89 -10.10
C MET A 162 13.94 26.90 -8.65
N ASN A 163 13.85 25.73 -8.00
CA ASN A 163 13.29 25.58 -6.65
C ASN A 163 14.34 25.31 -5.56
N GLN A 164 15.63 25.21 -5.92
CA GLN A 164 16.74 25.11 -4.96
C GLN A 164 17.28 26.48 -4.50
N LYS A 165 16.64 27.58 -4.89
CA LYS A 165 17.00 28.95 -4.47
C LYS A 165 16.25 29.34 -3.20
#